data_AF-A0A426QGC1-F1
#
_entry.id   AF-A0A426QGC1-F1
#
_cell.length_a   1.000
_cell.length_b   1.000
_cell.length_c   1.000
_cell.angle_alpha   90.00
_cell.angle_beta   90.00
_cell.angle_gamma   90.00
#
_symmetry.space_group_name_H-M   'P 1'
#
loop_
_entity.id
_entity.type
_entity.pdbx_description
1 polymer ?
#
loop_
_entity_poly.entity_id
_entity_poly.type
_entity_poly.pdbx_seq_one_letter_code
_entity_poly.pdbx_strand_id
1 'polypeptide(L)'
;MYDSLHRKGISLIYALGVLLSFVSALVPQPAMGFELAVSVLLAGLLPYVIHAFTLPFLQGMALSLPALVLVAVHAWLVVTQRVMDFQGYADGRIYSVPLVLTLVMIGLLVWALRKQPMGRPWGPQSRHSLDG
;
A
#
# COMPACT_ATOMS: atom_id res chain seq x y z
N MET A 1 15.89 -12.44 14.71
CA MET A 1 15.07 -11.45 15.43
C MET A 1 14.70 -10.25 14.53
N TYR A 2 15.66 -9.65 13.82
CA TYR A 2 15.45 -8.53 12.87
C TYR A 2 14.39 -8.82 11.78
N ASP A 3 14.42 -10.00 11.16
CA ASP A 3 13.45 -10.37 10.10
C ASP A 3 12.01 -10.48 10.58
N SER A 4 11.79 -10.89 11.83
CA SER A 4 10.46 -10.98 12.44
C SER A 4 9.88 -9.58 12.68
N LEU A 5 10.71 -8.68 13.20
CA LEU A 5 10.30 -7.29 13.46
C LEU A 5 10.02 -6.52 12.16
N HIS A 6 10.84 -6.72 11.13
CA HIS A 6 10.65 -6.09 9.82
C HIS A 6 9.38 -6.58 9.12
N ARG A 7 9.10 -7.90 9.16
CA ARG A 7 7.85 -8.47 8.63
C ARG A 7 6.62 -7.93 9.36
N LYS A 8 6.66 -7.87 10.70
CA LYS A 8 5.58 -7.29 11.51
C LYS A 8 5.35 -5.81 11.18
N GLY A 9 6.43 -5.03 11.01
CA GLY A 9 6.36 -3.63 10.63
C GLY A 9 5.68 -3.43 9.28
N ILE A 10 6.06 -4.21 8.27
CA ILE A 10 5.43 -4.16 6.94
C ILE A 10 3.95 -4.56 7.01
N SER A 11 3.60 -5.62 7.72
CA SER A 11 2.19 -6.02 7.91
C SER A 11 1.36 -4.90 8.55
N LEU A 12 1.92 -4.17 9.52
CA LEU A 12 1.25 -3.04 10.16
C LEU A 12 1.05 -1.87 9.19
N ILE A 13 2.02 -1.58 8.34
CA ILE A 13 1.90 -0.57 7.29
C ILE A 13 0.76 -0.92 6.32
N TYR A 14 0.64 -2.19 5.90
CA TYR A 14 -0.48 -2.62 5.07
C TYR A 14 -1.82 -2.53 5.80
N ALA A 15 -1.90 -2.94 7.07
CA ALA A 15 -3.11 -2.82 7.86
C ALA A 15 -3.58 -1.36 7.96
N LEU A 16 -2.65 -0.43 8.15
CA LEU A 16 -2.93 1.01 8.12
C LEU A 16 -3.44 1.47 6.74
N GLY A 17 -2.82 1.00 5.66
CA GLY A 17 -3.27 1.31 4.30
C GLY A 17 -4.69 0.83 4.00
N VAL A 18 -5.02 -0.40 4.41
CA VAL A 18 -6.37 -0.97 4.30
C VAL A 18 -7.37 -0.16 5.12
N LEU A 19 -7.02 0.16 6.37
CA LEU A 19 -7.86 0.97 7.25
C LEU A 19 -8.11 2.36 6.66
N LEU A 20 -7.07 3.02 6.14
CA LEU A 20 -7.20 4.33 5.49
C LEU A 20 -8.11 4.25 4.27
N SER A 21 -7.98 3.22 3.43
CA SER A 21 -8.87 3.00 2.29
C SER A 21 -10.32 2.85 2.73
N PHE A 22 -10.56 2.01 3.74
CA PHE A 22 -11.90 1.80 4.30
C PHE A 22 -12.49 3.09 4.88
N VAL A 23 -11.73 3.79 5.70
CA VAL A 23 -12.12 5.08 6.28
C VAL A 23 -12.45 6.06 5.15
N SER A 24 -11.61 6.20 4.14
CA SER A 24 -11.86 7.09 2.99
C SER A 24 -13.14 6.76 2.22
N ALA A 25 -13.52 5.49 2.15
CA ALA A 25 -14.70 5.06 1.43
C ALA A 25 -16.01 5.31 2.18
N LEU A 26 -15.97 5.57 3.50
CA LEU A 26 -17.16 5.87 4.27
C LEU A 26 -17.57 7.33 4.07
N VAL A 27 -18.52 7.58 3.19
CA VAL A 27 -19.00 8.92 2.88
C VAL A 27 -20.23 9.25 3.74
N PRO A 28 -20.21 10.32 4.54
CA PRO A 28 -21.40 10.72 5.30
C PRO A 28 -22.52 11.16 4.36
N GLN A 29 -23.72 10.63 4.60
CA GLN A 29 -24.92 10.85 3.78
C GLN A 29 -26.06 11.37 4.68
N PRO A 30 -26.69 12.52 4.33
CA PRO A 30 -27.73 13.13 5.17
C PRO A 30 -28.93 12.21 5.45
N ALA A 31 -29.26 11.33 4.51
CA ALA A 31 -30.44 10.48 4.58
C ALA A 31 -30.22 9.12 5.28
N MET A 32 -28.98 8.58 5.25
CA MET A 32 -28.70 7.18 5.64
C MET A 32 -27.52 7.04 6.62
N GLY A 33 -26.96 8.16 7.09
CA GLY A 33 -25.78 8.18 7.96
C GLY A 33 -24.49 8.05 7.17
N PHE A 34 -24.20 6.86 6.63
CA PHE A 34 -23.00 6.61 5.82
C PHE A 34 -23.30 5.75 4.60
N GLU A 35 -22.74 6.13 3.46
CA GLU A 35 -22.65 5.31 2.25
C GLU A 35 -21.22 4.83 2.06
N LEU A 36 -21.07 3.58 1.61
CA LEU A 36 -19.78 3.02 1.24
C LEU A 36 -19.50 3.30 -0.24
N ALA A 37 -18.62 4.26 -0.52
CA ALA A 37 -18.13 4.55 -1.86
C ALA A 37 -17.13 3.47 -2.33
N VAL A 38 -17.66 2.40 -2.93
CA VAL A 38 -16.87 1.23 -3.38
C VAL A 38 -15.73 1.62 -4.33
N SER A 39 -15.97 2.61 -5.20
CA SER A 39 -14.93 3.13 -6.11
C SER A 39 -13.74 3.74 -5.37
N VAL A 40 -13.99 4.52 -4.30
CA VAL A 40 -12.94 5.09 -3.44
C VAL A 40 -12.19 3.98 -2.72
N LEU A 41 -12.91 2.99 -2.18
CA LEU A 41 -12.31 1.83 -1.51
C LEU A 41 -11.34 1.08 -2.43
N LEU A 42 -11.78 0.78 -3.67
CA LEU A 42 -10.97 0.05 -4.63
C LEU A 42 -9.78 0.88 -5.10
N ALA A 43 -9.98 2.16 -5.43
CA ALA A 43 -8.90 3.06 -5.84
C ALA A 43 -7.84 3.19 -4.73
N GLY A 44 -8.25 3.37 -3.48
CA GLY A 44 -7.36 3.46 -2.33
C GLY A 44 -6.64 2.16 -2.00
N LEU A 45 -7.26 0.99 -2.24
CA LEU A 45 -6.69 -0.32 -1.90
C LEU A 45 -5.69 -0.82 -2.95
N LEU A 46 -5.93 -0.51 -4.23
CA LEU A 46 -5.16 -1.00 -5.37
C LEU A 46 -3.64 -0.81 -5.25
N PRO A 47 -3.09 0.36 -4.86
CA PRO A 47 -1.64 0.52 -4.79
C PRO A 47 -1.00 -0.42 -3.75
N TYR A 48 -1.70 -0.73 -2.65
CA TYR A 48 -1.23 -1.67 -1.64
C TYR A 48 -1.24 -3.11 -2.14
N VAL A 49 -2.27 -3.51 -2.89
CA VAL A 49 -2.35 -4.84 -3.50
C VAL A 49 -1.20 -5.04 -4.48
N ILE A 50 -0.97 -4.06 -5.36
CA ILE A 50 0.15 -4.14 -6.32
C ILE A 50 1.49 -4.17 -5.59
N HIS A 51 1.68 -3.30 -4.59
CA HIS A 51 2.91 -3.30 -3.82
C HIS A 51 3.13 -4.62 -3.05
N ALA A 52 2.07 -5.28 -2.58
CA ALA A 52 2.16 -6.59 -1.93
C ALA A 52 2.72 -7.66 -2.86
N PHE A 53 2.47 -7.61 -4.18
CA PHE A 53 3.10 -8.52 -5.13
C PHE A 53 4.61 -8.35 -5.23
N THR A 54 5.18 -7.23 -4.77
CA THR A 54 6.64 -7.04 -4.74
C THR A 54 7.34 -7.75 -3.58
N LEU A 55 6.58 -8.23 -2.58
CA LEU A 55 7.11 -8.87 -1.35
C LEU A 55 8.09 -10.03 -1.61
N PRO A 56 7.88 -10.92 -2.60
CA PRO A 56 8.82 -12.00 -2.89
C PRO A 56 10.13 -11.54 -3.53
N PHE A 57 10.17 -10.31 -4.05
CA PHE A 57 11.24 -9.80 -4.91
C PHE A 57 12.12 -8.74 -4.22
N LEU A 58 11.54 -7.95 -3.31
CA LEU A 58 12.21 -6.84 -2.65
C LEU A 58 12.55 -7.16 -1.18
N GLN A 59 13.57 -6.51 -0.64
CA GLN A 59 13.98 -6.62 0.76
C GLN A 59 14.40 -5.28 1.35
N GLY A 60 14.34 -5.16 2.67
CA GLY A 60 14.83 -4.00 3.41
C GLY A 60 14.20 -2.71 2.92
N MET A 61 15.02 -1.67 2.71
CA MET A 61 14.54 -0.33 2.34
C MET A 61 13.80 -0.29 1.01
N ALA A 62 14.18 -1.11 0.02
CA ALA A 62 13.52 -1.16 -1.27
C ALA A 62 12.06 -1.62 -1.17
N LEU A 63 11.71 -2.36 -0.11
CA LEU A 63 10.36 -2.82 0.18
C LEU A 63 9.62 -1.90 1.16
N SER A 64 10.29 -1.44 2.23
CA SER A 64 9.63 -0.66 3.28
C SER A 64 9.38 0.79 2.89
N LEU A 65 10.31 1.41 2.13
CA LEU A 65 10.21 2.83 1.79
C LEU A 65 9.00 3.14 0.89
N PRO A 66 8.73 2.38 -0.19
CA PRO A 66 7.54 2.61 -0.99
C PRO A 66 6.25 2.38 -0.18
N ALA A 67 6.20 1.36 0.68
CA ALA A 67 5.05 1.11 1.55
C ALA A 67 4.77 2.28 2.51
N LEU A 68 5.81 2.86 3.11
CA LEU A 68 5.70 4.04 3.97
C LEU A 68 5.19 5.26 3.18
N VAL A 69 5.72 5.48 1.97
CA VAL A 69 5.28 6.56 1.09
C VAL A 69 3.80 6.40 0.72
N LEU A 70 3.36 5.18 0.39
CA LEU A 70 1.95 4.90 0.10
C LEU A 70 1.04 5.29 1.27
N VAL A 71 1.38 4.87 2.50
CA VAL A 71 0.58 5.22 3.70
C VAL A 71 0.62 6.72 3.96
N ALA A 72 1.79 7.37 3.86
CA ALA A 72 1.92 8.80 4.12
C ALA A 72 1.09 9.64 3.14
N VAL A 73 1.17 9.35 1.84
CA VAL A 73 0.39 10.07 0.82
C VAL A 73 -1.10 9.80 0.99
N HIS A 74 -1.50 8.56 1.27
CA HIS A 74 -2.92 8.23 1.47
C HIS A 74 -3.49 8.89 2.73
N ALA A 75 -2.75 8.89 3.84
CA ALA A 75 -3.15 9.59 5.06
C ALA A 75 -3.29 11.09 4.81
N TRP A 76 -2.35 11.71 4.08
CA TRP A 76 -2.44 13.10 3.65
C TRP A 76 -3.71 13.38 2.84
N LEU A 77 -4.06 12.52 1.88
CA LEU A 77 -5.30 12.65 1.11
C LEU A 77 -6.53 12.56 2.01
N VAL A 78 -6.61 11.58 2.91
CA VAL A 78 -7.74 11.45 3.82
C VAL A 78 -7.87 12.69 4.72
N VAL A 79 -6.78 13.19 5.28
CA VAL A 79 -6.82 14.40 6.13
C VAL A 79 -7.29 15.61 5.33
N THR A 80 -6.70 15.85 4.16
CA THR A 80 -7.03 17.05 3.36
C THR A 80 -8.43 16.99 2.76
N GLN A 81 -8.81 15.87 2.14
CA GLN A 81 -10.04 15.72 1.38
C GLN A 81 -11.25 15.32 2.22
N ARG A 82 -11.04 14.71 3.39
CA ARG A 82 -12.14 14.21 4.23
C ARG A 82 -12.24 14.88 5.58
N VAL A 83 -11.13 15.32 6.16
CA VAL A 83 -11.16 15.98 7.49
C VAL A 83 -11.20 17.51 7.36
N MET A 84 -10.40 18.09 6.45
CA MET A 84 -10.26 19.54 6.36
C MET A 84 -11.24 20.20 5.37
N ASP A 85 -11.46 19.61 4.19
CA ASP A 85 -12.27 20.22 3.13
C ASP A 85 -13.10 19.15 2.39
N PHE A 86 -14.08 18.58 3.09
CA PHE A 86 -14.94 17.56 2.48
C PHE A 86 -16.00 18.19 1.56
N GLN A 87 -15.72 18.22 0.26
CA GLN A 87 -16.65 18.65 -0.79
C GLN A 87 -17.15 17.47 -1.64
N GLY A 88 -17.44 16.33 -1.01
CA GLY A 88 -17.93 15.15 -1.73
C GLY A 88 -16.93 14.61 -2.77
N TYR A 89 -15.63 14.86 -2.58
CA TYR A 89 -14.57 14.48 -3.52
C TYR A 89 -14.68 15.10 -4.92
N ALA A 90 -15.25 16.30 -5.02
CA ALA A 90 -15.48 17.01 -6.29
C ALA A 90 -14.22 17.22 -7.15
N ASP A 91 -13.04 17.37 -6.52
CA ASP A 91 -11.78 17.56 -7.24
C ASP A 91 -11.18 16.23 -7.79
N GLY A 92 -11.80 15.10 -7.45
CA GLY A 92 -11.43 13.77 -7.92
C GLY A 92 -10.08 13.24 -7.40
N ARG A 93 -9.38 13.96 -6.50
CA ARG A 93 -8.00 13.60 -6.08
C ARG A 93 -7.95 12.32 -5.26
N ILE A 94 -9.01 12.04 -4.50
CA ILE A 94 -9.15 10.78 -3.74
C ILE A 94 -9.18 9.55 -4.67
N TYR A 95 -9.49 9.73 -5.96
CA TYR A 95 -9.46 8.67 -6.97
C TYR A 95 -8.15 8.69 -7.76
N SER A 96 -7.80 9.85 -8.31
CA SER A 96 -6.70 9.95 -9.27
C SER A 96 -5.33 9.73 -8.65
N VAL A 97 -5.08 10.24 -7.43
CA VAL A 97 -3.77 10.10 -6.78
C VAL A 97 -3.47 8.64 -6.43
N PRO A 98 -4.37 7.85 -5.79
CA PRO A 98 -4.14 6.41 -5.59
C PRO A 98 -3.94 5.63 -6.89
N LEU A 99 -4.60 6.01 -7.98
CA LEU A 99 -4.39 5.39 -9.29
C LEU A 99 -2.99 5.70 -9.86
N VAL A 100 -2.52 6.94 -9.74
CA VAL A 100 -1.14 7.29 -10.12
C VAL A 100 -0.14 6.50 -9.27
N LEU A 101 -0.35 6.41 -7.96
CA LEU A 101 0.48 5.58 -7.08
C LEU A 101 0.46 4.11 -7.51
N THR A 102 -0.69 3.59 -7.94
CA THR A 102 -0.81 2.23 -8.47
C THR A 102 0.10 2.06 -9.69
N LEU A 103 0.09 3.00 -10.64
CA LEU A 103 0.97 2.95 -11.82
C LEU A 103 2.46 2.96 -11.41
N VAL A 104 2.83 3.77 -10.42
CA VAL A 104 4.19 3.78 -9.87
C VAL A 104 4.54 2.42 -9.25
N MET A 105 3.63 1.81 -8.48
CA MET A 105 3.84 0.48 -7.90
C MET A 105 3.91 -0.62 -8.96
N ILE A 106 3.16 -0.51 -10.06
CA ILE A 106 3.29 -1.41 -11.21
C ILE A 106 4.69 -1.27 -11.81
N GLY A 107 5.18 -0.05 -12.01
CA GLY A 107 6.54 0.18 -12.48
C GLY A 107 7.60 -0.45 -11.56
N LEU A 108 7.43 -0.30 -10.24
CA LEU A 108 8.29 -0.94 -9.25
C LEU A 108 8.23 -2.48 -9.33
N LEU A 109 7.03 -3.05 -9.47
CA LEU A 109 6.85 -4.50 -9.62
C LEU A 109 7.51 -5.02 -10.89
N VAL A 110 7.32 -4.35 -12.04
CA VAL A 110 7.98 -4.70 -13.30
C VAL A 110 9.50 -4.63 -13.17
N TRP A 111 10.02 -3.59 -12.52
CA TRP A 111 11.45 -3.48 -12.23
C TRP A 111 11.96 -4.62 -11.35
N ALA A 112 11.21 -4.97 -10.29
CA ALA A 112 11.55 -6.06 -9.37
C ALA A 112 11.56 -7.42 -10.10
N LEU A 113 10.54 -7.69 -10.92
CA LEU A 113 10.44 -8.89 -11.76
C LEU A 113 11.61 -9.02 -12.74
N ARG A 114 12.02 -7.90 -13.37
CA ARG A 114 13.18 -7.90 -14.28
C ARG A 114 14.50 -8.22 -13.56
N LYS A 115 14.64 -7.81 -12.30
CA LYS A 115 15.84 -8.12 -11.51
C LYS A 115 15.86 -9.54 -10.96
N GLN A 116 14.70 -10.08 -10.58
CA GLN A 116 14.58 -11.40 -9.94
C GLN A 116 13.31 -12.13 -10.43
N PRO A 117 13.30 -12.74 -11.62
CA PRO A 117 12.08 -13.25 -12.24
C PRO A 117 11.40 -14.39 -11.48
N MET A 118 12.18 -15.21 -10.75
CA MET A 118 11.65 -16.33 -9.95
C MET A 118 11.31 -15.94 -8.50
N GLY A 119 11.54 -14.67 -8.11
CA GLY A 119 11.49 -14.25 -6.72
C GLY A 119 12.54 -14.97 -5.87
N ARG A 120 12.52 -14.69 -4.57
CA ARG A 120 13.42 -15.38 -3.64
C ARG A 120 12.78 -16.67 -3.15
N PRO A 121 13.54 -17.78 -3.09
CA PRO A 121 13.01 -19.04 -2.59
C PRO A 121 12.50 -18.86 -1.15
N TRP A 122 11.28 -19.31 -0.89
CA TRP A 122 10.63 -19.24 0.42
C TRP A 122 11.19 -20.33 1.34
N GLY A 123 12.47 -20.20 1.70
CA GLY A 123 13.16 -21.11 2.62
C GLY A 123 13.83 -20.32 3.75
N PRO A 124 14.06 -20.94 4.92
CA PRO A 124 15.06 -20.40 5.85
C PRO A 124 16.35 -20.23 5.06
N GLN A 125 17.06 -19.12 5.27
CA GLN A 125 18.46 -19.01 4.83
C GLN A 125 19.25 -20.09 5.58
N SER A 126 19.23 -21.32 5.08
CA SER A 126 20.07 -22.39 5.59
C SER A 126 21.48 -21.97 5.29
N ARG A 127 22.20 -21.68 6.37
CA ARG A 127 23.64 -21.46 6.42
C ARG A 127 24.32 -22.51 5.55
N HIS A 128 24.77 -22.09 4.36
CA HIS A 128 25.98 -22.68 3.81
C HIS A 128 27.15 -21.97 4.50
N SER A 129 27.37 -22.33 5.77
CA SER A 129 28.70 -22.32 6.40
C SER A 129 29.17 -23.77 6.47
N LEU A 130 29.08 -24.45 5.34
CA LEU A 130 29.94 -25.59 5.09
C LEU A 130 31.01 -25.02 4.17
N ASP A 131 32.26 -25.19 4.59
CA ASP A 131 33.51 -25.02 3.82
C ASP A 131 34.31 -23.76 4.20
N GLY A 132 35.23 -23.92 5.17
CA GLY A 132 36.33 -23.00 5.47
C GLY A 132 36.75 -22.98 6.93
#